data_AF-R7EPT6-F1
#
_entry.id   AF-R7EPT6-F1
#
_cell.length_a   1.000
_cell.length_b   1.000
_cell.length_c   1.000
_cell.angle_alpha   90.00
_cell.angle_beta   90.00
_cell.angle_gamma   90.00
#
_symmetry.space_group_name_H-M   'P 1'
#
loop_
_entity.id
_entity.type
_entity.pdbx_description
1 polymer ?
#
loop_
_entity_poly.entity_id
_entity_poly.type
_entity_poly.pdbx_seq_one_letter_code
_entity_poly.pdbx_strand_id
1 'polypeptide(L)'
;MLASRGGETDELVPIAKICRAKGATVILVTEKPGSTLGRLSDIILRISVTRECDRDNCQGTTSFAVTSAVFDALGTALIEKLDYSSREFAVIHPNGAVGKRLNSK
;
A
#
# COMPACT_ATOMS: atom_id res chain seq x y z
N MET A 1 -7.58 1.86 -1.05
CA MET A 1 -6.58 0.91 -1.57
C MET A 1 -6.68 -0.37 -0.78
N LEU A 2 -6.56 -1.53 -1.43
CA LEU A 2 -6.65 -2.86 -0.83
C LEU A 2 -5.36 -3.65 -1.15
N ALA A 3 -4.99 -4.59 -0.28
CA ALA A 3 -3.87 -5.50 -0.52
C ALA A 3 -4.34 -6.95 -0.34
N SER A 4 -4.16 -7.77 -1.36
CA SER A 4 -4.44 -9.21 -1.31
C SER A 4 -3.55 -9.92 -2.32
N ARG A 5 -2.61 -10.73 -1.84
CA ARG A 5 -1.62 -11.41 -2.70
C ARG A 5 -2.30 -12.22 -3.80
N GLY A 6 -3.24 -13.10 -3.43
CA GLY A 6 -4.01 -13.91 -4.36
C GLY A 6 -5.20 -13.20 -5.01
N GLY A 7 -5.67 -12.11 -4.41
CA GLY A 7 -6.82 -11.35 -4.91
C GLY A 7 -8.19 -12.00 -4.68
N GLU A 8 -8.24 -13.00 -3.79
CA GLU A 8 -9.45 -13.78 -3.45
C GLU A 8 -9.74 -13.72 -1.94
N THR A 9 -9.31 -12.67 -1.23
CA THR A 9 -9.65 -12.49 0.19
C THR A 9 -11.12 -12.13 0.33
N ASP A 10 -11.94 -13.07 0.80
CA ASP A 10 -13.40 -12.97 0.84
C ASP A 10 -13.90 -11.75 1.61
N GLU A 11 -13.25 -11.37 2.70
CA GLU A 11 -13.60 -10.21 3.52
C GLU A 11 -13.41 -8.89 2.77
N LEU A 12 -12.52 -8.83 1.78
CA LEU A 12 -12.24 -7.63 1.00
C LEU A 12 -13.18 -7.46 -0.21
N VAL A 13 -13.77 -8.54 -0.72
CA VAL A 13 -14.70 -8.50 -1.86
C VAL A 13 -15.91 -7.59 -1.60
N PRO A 14 -16.64 -7.69 -0.47
CA PRO A 14 -17.77 -6.78 -0.21
C PRO A 14 -17.30 -5.33 -0.04
N ILE A 15 -16.12 -5.10 0.55
CA ILE A 15 -15.54 -3.75 0.68
C ILE A 15 -15.28 -3.15 -0.70
N ALA A 16 -14.63 -3.89 -1.61
CA ALA A 16 -14.38 -3.44 -2.97
C ALA A 16 -15.67 -3.09 -3.73
N LYS A 17 -16.71 -3.92 -3.60
CA LYS A 17 -18.04 -3.64 -4.19
C LYS A 17 -18.66 -2.36 -3.65
N ILE A 18 -18.61 -2.14 -2.34
CA ILE A 18 -19.13 -0.92 -1.70
C ILE A 18 -18.36 0.32 -2.19
N CYS A 19 -17.03 0.25 -2.25
CA CYS A 19 -16.21 1.35 -2.77
C CYS A 19 -16.60 1.72 -4.20
N ARG A 20 -16.71 0.72 -5.10
CA ARG A 20 -17.16 0.94 -6.48
C ARG A 20 -18.56 1.55 -6.55
N ALA A 21 -19.51 1.02 -5.79
CA ALA A 21 -20.88 1.52 -5.77
C ALA A 21 -20.97 2.99 -5.29
N LYS A 22 -20.03 3.42 -4.45
CA LYS A 22 -19.88 4.81 -4.01
C LYS A 22 -19.10 5.70 -4.97
N GLY A 23 -18.64 5.16 -6.11
CA GLY A 23 -17.83 5.89 -7.09
C GLY A 23 -16.38 6.14 -6.66
N ALA A 24 -15.88 5.43 -5.64
CA ALA A 24 -14.49 5.55 -5.22
C ALA A 24 -13.57 4.72 -6.14
N THR A 25 -12.41 5.28 -6.50
CA THR A 25 -11.36 4.54 -7.22
C THR A 25 -10.81 3.42 -6.35
N VAL A 26 -10.90 2.17 -6.83
CA VAL A 26 -10.36 1.00 -6.16
C VAL A 26 -8.96 0.69 -6.72
N ILE A 27 -7.95 0.85 -5.87
CA ILE A 27 -6.57 0.44 -6.15
C ILE A 27 -6.29 -0.86 -5.41
N LEU A 28 -5.75 -1.87 -6.10
CA LEU A 28 -5.38 -3.16 -5.51
C LEU A 28 -3.89 -3.46 -5.69
N VAL A 29 -3.26 -3.89 -4.60
CA VAL A 29 -1.93 -4.51 -4.60
C VAL A 29 -2.10 -6.03 -4.62
N THR A 30 -1.63 -6.70 -5.68
CA THR A 30 -1.83 -8.15 -5.86
C THR A 30 -0.79 -8.78 -6.80
N GLU A 31 -0.60 -10.09 -6.68
CA GLU A 31 0.16 -10.91 -7.64
C GLU A 31 -0.72 -11.37 -8.81
N LYS A 32 -2.06 -11.37 -8.65
CA LYS A 32 -3.04 -11.94 -9.58
C LYS A 32 -4.01 -10.88 -10.11
N PRO A 33 -3.65 -10.14 -11.17
CA PRO A 33 -4.54 -9.12 -11.75
C PRO A 33 -5.89 -9.66 -12.25
N GLY A 34 -5.92 -10.93 -12.66
CA GLY A 34 -7.15 -11.60 -13.12
C GLY A 34 -8.03 -12.17 -12.01
N SER A 35 -7.72 -11.92 -10.73
CA SER A 35 -8.51 -12.38 -9.58
C SER A 35 -9.86 -11.65 -9.44
N THR A 36 -10.71 -12.11 -8.53
CA THR A 36 -11.98 -11.44 -8.19
C THR A 36 -11.76 -9.99 -7.78
N LEU A 37 -10.84 -9.71 -6.86
CA LEU A 37 -10.51 -8.34 -6.47
C LEU A 37 -9.85 -7.57 -7.62
N GLY A 38 -9.02 -8.22 -8.42
CA GLY A 38 -8.39 -7.61 -9.60
C GLY A 38 -9.41 -7.06 -10.59
N ARG A 39 -10.44 -7.84 -10.92
CA ARG A 39 -11.55 -7.40 -11.79
C ARG A 39 -12.42 -6.31 -11.17
N LEU A 40 -12.46 -6.21 -9.83
CA LEU A 40 -13.17 -5.16 -9.12
C LEU A 40 -12.33 -3.87 -8.97
N SER A 41 -11.06 -3.89 -9.36
CA SER A 41 -10.15 -2.75 -9.19
C SER A 41 -9.99 -1.94 -10.46
N ASP A 42 -9.82 -0.63 -10.32
CA ASP A 42 -9.61 0.29 -11.43
C ASP A 42 -8.11 0.45 -11.73
N ILE A 43 -7.26 0.32 -10.70
CA ILE A 43 -5.80 0.37 -10.81
C ILE A 43 -5.21 -0.82 -10.07
N ILE A 44 -4.23 -1.47 -10.70
CA ILE A 44 -3.53 -2.63 -10.14
C ILE A 44 -2.05 -2.29 -9.95
N LEU A 45 -1.59 -2.32 -8.70
CA LEU A 45 -0.18 -2.32 -8.35
C LEU A 45 0.28 -3.79 -8.27
N ARG A 46 0.79 -4.29 -9.38
CA ARG A 46 1.21 -5.69 -9.48
C ARG A 46 2.50 -5.91 -8.69
N ILE A 47 2.47 -6.87 -7.77
CA ILE A 47 3.65 -7.38 -7.07
C ILE A 47 4.02 -8.78 -7.58
N SER A 48 5.24 -9.21 -7.31
CA SER A 48 5.72 -10.57 -7.61
C SER A 48 6.43 -11.12 -6.40
N VAL A 49 6.03 -12.32 -5.96
CA VAL A 49 6.61 -13.00 -4.80
C VAL A 49 6.93 -14.42 -5.20
N THR A 50 8.22 -14.77 -5.25
CA THR A 50 8.66 -16.11 -5.66
C THR A 50 8.34 -17.16 -4.60
N ARG A 51 8.63 -16.86 -3.33
CA ARG A 51 8.28 -17.69 -2.16
C ARG A 51 8.27 -16.86 -0.89
N GLU A 52 7.51 -17.30 0.10
CA GLU A 52 7.65 -16.90 1.48
C GLU A 52 8.91 -17.55 2.08
N CYS A 53 9.50 -16.88 3.06
CA CYS A 53 10.74 -17.30 3.71
C CYS A 53 10.54 -18.49 4.65
N ASP A 54 9.33 -18.67 5.19
CA ASP A 54 9.00 -19.79 6.06
C ASP A 54 9.03 -21.14 5.31
N ARG A 55 9.10 -22.22 6.09
CA ARG A 55 9.23 -23.60 5.58
C ARG A 55 8.06 -23.99 4.67
N ASP A 56 6.85 -23.60 5.07
CA ASP A 56 5.60 -24.08 4.47
C ASP A 56 5.04 -23.11 3.43
N ASN A 57 5.76 -22.01 3.16
CA ASN A 57 5.43 -21.01 2.16
C ASN A 57 4.07 -20.31 2.38
N CYS A 58 3.65 -20.08 3.63
CA CYS A 58 2.28 -19.68 3.96
C CYS A 58 2.14 -18.48 4.90
N GLN A 59 3.19 -18.06 5.60
CA GLN A 59 3.07 -17.09 6.71
C GLN A 59 3.06 -15.61 6.30
N GLY A 60 3.02 -15.31 4.99
CA GLY A 60 3.01 -13.93 4.51
C GLY A 60 4.24 -13.13 4.94
N THR A 61 5.44 -13.70 4.77
CA THR A 61 6.70 -13.10 5.20
C THR A 61 7.30 -12.22 4.11
N THR A 62 7.75 -12.83 3.01
CA THR A 62 8.27 -12.15 1.82
C THR A 62 7.20 -11.26 1.20
N SER A 63 5.97 -11.74 1.09
CA SER A 63 4.89 -10.97 0.46
C SER A 63 4.54 -9.70 1.24
N PHE A 64 4.58 -9.76 2.57
CA PHE A 64 4.42 -8.57 3.41
C PHE A 64 5.57 -7.58 3.17
N ALA A 65 6.82 -8.04 3.21
CA ALA A 65 7.98 -7.18 2.99
C ALA A 65 7.98 -6.51 1.61
N VAL A 66 7.67 -7.26 0.55
CA VAL A 66 7.54 -6.74 -0.82
C VAL A 66 6.41 -5.71 -0.90
N THR A 67 5.27 -6.01 -0.29
CA THR A 67 4.13 -5.08 -0.27
C THR A 67 4.53 -3.78 0.43
N SER A 68 5.10 -3.84 1.63
CA SER A 68 5.57 -2.67 2.38
C SER A 68 6.57 -1.83 1.59
N ALA A 69 7.55 -2.45 0.92
CA ALA A 69 8.51 -1.74 0.09
C ALA A 69 7.86 -1.00 -1.09
N VAL A 70 6.82 -1.57 -1.72
CA VAL A 70 6.05 -0.89 -2.77
C VAL A 70 5.31 0.33 -2.21
N PHE A 71 4.75 0.24 -1.01
CA PHE A 71 4.09 1.36 -0.35
C PHE A 71 5.09 2.47 0.04
N ASP A 72 6.27 2.12 0.54
CA ASP A 72 7.34 3.08 0.85
C ASP A 72 7.82 3.81 -0.42
N ALA A 73 8.01 3.07 -1.51
CA ALA A 73 8.38 3.64 -2.80
C ALA A 73 7.30 4.58 -3.34
N LEU A 74 6.01 4.21 -3.25
CA LEU A 74 4.90 5.05 -3.66
C LEU A 74 4.80 6.32 -2.80
N GLY A 75 4.95 6.19 -1.49
CA GLY A 75 4.95 7.32 -0.56
C GLY A 75 6.09 8.29 -0.86
N THR A 76 7.30 7.77 -1.09
CA THR A 76 8.47 8.57 -1.48
C THR A 76 8.25 9.27 -2.82
N ALA A 77 7.71 8.57 -3.81
CA ALA A 77 7.39 9.17 -5.11
C ALA A 77 6.37 10.31 -4.98
N LEU A 78 5.39 10.19 -4.07
CA LEU A 78 4.45 11.28 -3.79
C LEU A 78 5.10 12.46 -3.06
N ILE A 79 6.02 12.20 -2.12
CA ILE A 79 6.80 13.26 -1.45
C ILE A 79 7.54 14.10 -2.50
N GLU A 80 8.27 13.44 -3.41
CA GLU A 80 9.01 14.11 -4.48
C GLU A 80 8.07 14.80 -5.48
N LYS A 81 6.99 14.12 -5.89
CA LYS A 81 6.06 14.64 -6.90
C LYS A 81 5.27 15.86 -6.44
N LEU A 82 5.00 15.96 -5.14
CA LEU A 82 4.24 17.04 -4.53
C LEU A 82 5.13 18.11 -3.89
N ASP A 83 6.46 18.02 -4.04
CA ASP A 83 7.44 18.87 -3.36
C ASP A 83 7.19 18.97 -1.83
N TYR A 84 6.78 17.85 -1.22
CA TYR A 84 6.39 17.82 0.19
C TYR A 84 7.58 18.16 1.08
N SER A 85 7.49 19.29 1.76
CA SER A 85 8.63 19.90 2.42
C SER A 85 8.85 19.36 3.84
N SER A 86 10.10 19.47 4.31
CA SER A 86 10.43 19.18 5.70
C SER A 86 9.71 20.10 6.69
N ARG A 87 9.32 21.31 6.26
CA ARG A 87 8.49 22.24 7.05
C ARG A 87 7.08 21.69 7.26
N GLU A 88 6.43 21.21 6.21
CA GLU A 88 5.10 20.58 6.31
C GLU A 88 5.14 19.32 7.16
N PHE A 89 6.20 18.50 7.02
CA PHE A 89 6.43 17.34 7.89
C PHE A 89 6.45 17.73 9.37
N ALA A 90 7.14 18.81 9.72
CA ALA A 90 7.30 19.24 11.11
C ALA A 90 6.00 19.77 11.74
N VAL A 91 5.05 20.27 10.92
CA VAL A 91 3.71 20.71 11.38
C VAL A 91 2.90 19.52 11.92
N ILE A 92 2.92 18.38 11.22
CA ILE A 92 2.13 17.20 11.60
C ILE A 92 2.91 16.19 12.46
N HIS A 93 4.22 16.36 12.64
CA HIS A 93 5.06 15.53 13.53
C HIS A 93 5.92 16.36 14.50
N PRO A 94 5.35 17.28 15.30
CA PRO A 94 6.12 18.32 15.98
C PRO A 94 7.03 17.81 17.11
N ASN A 95 6.68 16.70 17.75
CA ASN A 95 7.27 16.32 19.04
C ASN A 95 8.37 15.23 18.97
N GLY A 96 8.51 14.57 17.82
CA GLY A 96 9.55 13.55 17.60
C GLY A 96 10.94 14.16 17.40
N ALA A 97 11.99 13.33 17.47
CA ALA A 97 13.38 13.77 17.29
C ALA A 97 13.58 14.53 15.96
N VAL A 98 13.00 14.02 14.88
CA VAL A 98 13.06 14.66 13.55
C VAL A 98 12.31 15.99 13.53
N GLY A 99 11.07 16.03 14.02
CA GLY A 99 10.25 17.25 14.05
C GLY A 99 10.87 18.35 14.91
N LYS A 100 11.36 18.01 16.11
CA LYS A 100 12.08 18.95 16.98
C LYS A 100 13.30 19.56 16.28
N ARG A 101 14.12 18.74 15.61
CA ARG A 101 15.29 19.19 14.85
C ARG A 101 14.91 20.13 13.69
N LEU A 102 13.78 19.87 13.04
CA LEU A 102 13.31 20.69 11.92
C LEU A 102 12.67 22.01 12.38
N ASN A 103 11.99 22.02 13.53
CA ASN A 103 11.37 23.22 14.13
C ASN A 103 12.36 24.10 14.90
N SER A 104 13.51 23.58 15.29
CA SER A 104 14.57 24.33 15.98
C SER A 104 15.52 25.08 15.03
N LYS A 105 15.34 24.91 13.71
CA LYS A 105 16.05 25.66 12.67
C LYS A 105 15.21 26.85 12.24
#